data_AF-A0A938JPG1-F1
#
_entry.id   AF-A0A938JPG1-F1
#
_cell.length_a   1.000
_cell.length_b   1.000
_cell.length_c   1.000
_cell.angle_alpha   90.00
_cell.angle_beta   90.00
_cell.angle_gamma   90.00
#
_symmetry.space_group_name_H-M   'P 1'
#
loop_
_entity.id
_entity.type
_entity.pdbx_description
1 polymer ?
#
loop_
_entity_poly.entity_id
_entity_poly.type
_entity_poly.pdbx_seq_one_letter_code
_entity_poly.pdbx_strand_id
1 'polypeptide(L)' 'MSTETKTEGIKLSSEAAVKVASLLAQEGRDDLSLRVAVQPGGCSGLRYQLYFDDRSLDGDTVMTYGSVKVVTDKMSTP' A
#
# COMPACT_ATOMS: atom_id res chain seq x y z
N MET A 1 9.40 -17.87 16.60
CA MET A 1 8.58 -17.61 15.40
C MET A 1 8.52 -16.10 15.22
N SER A 2 9.49 -15.52 14.51
CA SER A 2 9.65 -14.06 14.37
C SER A 2 9.24 -13.67 12.96
N THR A 3 8.06 -13.09 12.80
CA THR A 3 7.67 -12.39 11.57
C THR A 3 8.15 -10.95 11.69
N GLU A 4 9.40 -10.71 11.32
CA GLU A 4 9.97 -9.37 11.23
C GLU A 4 9.84 -8.89 9.78
N THR A 5 8.69 -8.31 9.43
CA THR A 5 8.52 -7.61 8.15
C THR A 5 9.05 -6.19 8.33
N LYS A 6 10.37 -6.05 8.25
CA LYS A 6 11.07 -4.77 8.30
C LYS A 6 11.07 -4.13 6.91
N THR A 7 10.13 -3.22 6.68
CA THR A 7 10.25 -2.20 5.63
C THR A 7 10.01 -0.85 6.31
N GLU A 8 11.11 -0.21 6.70
CA GLU A 8 11.10 1.07 7.40
C GLU A 8 10.74 2.19 6.41
N GLY A 9 9.47 2.56 6.31
CA GLY A 9 9.09 3.76 5.56
C GLY A 9 7.60 4.09 5.59
N ILE A 10 6.74 3.10 5.41
CA ILE A 10 5.28 3.31 5.40
C ILE A 10 4.67 2.70 6.65
N LYS A 11 3.89 3.51 7.37
CA LYS A 11 3.08 3.08 8.49
C LYS A 11 1.62 3.35 8.15
N LEU A 12 0.83 2.29 8.05
CA LEU A 12 -0.62 2.41 7.94
C LEU A 12 -1.21 2.62 9.34
N SER A 13 -2.01 3.66 9.54
CA SER A 13 -2.76 3.84 10.79
C SER A 13 -3.91 2.83 10.88
N SER A 14 -4.35 2.53 12.10
CA SER A 14 -5.50 1.65 12.32
C SER A 14 -6.76 2.15 11.63
N GLU A 15 -6.98 3.47 11.62
CA GLU A 15 -8.11 4.12 10.95
C GLU A 15 -8.04 3.94 9.42
N ALA A 16 -6.85 4.07 8.84
CA ALA A 16 -6.64 3.84 7.41
C ALA A 16 -6.87 2.38 7.04
N ALA A 17 -6.42 1.43 7.86
CA ALA A 17 -6.68 0.00 7.66
C ALA A 17 -8.19 -0.31 7.67
N VAL A 18 -8.94 0.24 8.63
CA VAL A 18 -10.41 0.09 8.69
C VAL A 18 -11.08 0.71 7.46
N LYS A 19 -10.63 1.89 7.03
CA LYS A 19 -11.20 2.56 5.86
C LYS A 19 -10.94 1.75 4.58
N VAL A 20 -9.74 1.23 4.42
CA VAL A 20 -9.38 0.38 3.29
C VAL A 20 -10.21 -0.90 3.30
N ALA A 21 -10.31 -1.60 4.43
CA ALA A 21 -11.15 -2.78 4.56
C ALA A 21 -12.62 -2.48 4.22
N SER A 22 -13.13 -1.33 4.63
CA SER A 22 -14.49 -0.89 4.30
C SER A 22 -14.67 -0.59 2.80
N LEU A 23 -13.64 -0.06 2.11
CA LEU A 23 -13.68 0.17 0.66
C LEU A 23 -13.63 -1.16 -0.11
N LEU A 24 -12.79 -2.10 0.31
CA LEU A 24 -12.72 -3.45 -0.25
C LEU A 24 -14.06 -4.20 -0.07
N ALA A 25 -14.66 -4.08 1.10
CA ALA A 25 -15.98 -4.66 1.38
C ALA A 25 -17.10 -4.04 0.53
N GLN A 26 -17.00 -2.75 0.18
CA GLN A 26 -17.95 -2.08 -0.73
C GLN A 26 -17.79 -2.54 -2.18
N GLU A 27 -16.56 -2.77 -2.61
CA GLU A 27 -16.27 -3.37 -3.93
C GLU A 27 -16.65 -4.86 -3.99
N GLY A 28 -16.81 -5.52 -2.84
CA GLY A 28 -17.04 -6.97 -2.77
C GLY A 28 -15.83 -7.79 -3.22
N ARG A 29 -14.64 -7.20 -3.12
CA ARG A 29 -13.38 -7.74 -3.63
C ARG A 29 -12.34 -7.75 -2.52
N ASP A 30 -11.95 -8.94 -2.09
CA ASP A 30 -10.95 -9.23 -1.06
C ASP A 30 -9.57 -9.61 -1.65
N ASP A 31 -9.50 -9.73 -2.98
CA ASP A 31 -8.29 -9.98 -3.77
C ASP A 31 -7.48 -8.71 -4.06
N LEU A 32 -8.09 -7.53 -3.88
CA LEU A 32 -7.45 -6.25 -4.12
C LEU A 32 -6.49 -5.84 -2.99
N SER A 33 -5.39 -5.21 -3.38
CA SER A 33 -4.38 -4.65 -2.47
C SER A 33 -4.26 -3.14 -2.66
N LEU A 34 -4.01 -2.40 -1.58
CA LEU A 34 -3.80 -0.95 -1.63
C LEU A 34 -2.40 -0.65 -2.15
N ARG A 35 -2.30 -0.12 -3.35
CA ARG A 35 -1.03 0.30 -3.95
C ARG A 35 -0.73 1.76 -3.66
N VAL A 36 0.51 2.03 -3.25
CA VAL A 36 1.07 3.36 -3.02
C VAL A 36 2.13 3.62 -4.09
N ALA A 37 1.88 4.61 -4.94
CA ALA A 37 2.83 5.06 -5.97
C ALA A 37 3.27 6.49 -5.70
N VAL A 38 4.58 6.73 -5.72
CA VAL A 38 5.16 8.07 -5.65
C VAL A 38 5.50 8.53 -7.07
N GLN A 39 4.99 9.69 -7.45
CA GLN A 39 5.31 10.32 -8.72
C GLN A 39 6.01 11.66 -8.52
N PRO A 40 7.04 11.99 -9.33
CA PRO A 40 7.64 13.31 -9.30
C PRO A 40 6.63 14.35 -9.78
N GLY A 41 6.30 15.30 -8.91
CA GLY A 41 5.29 16.32 -9.16
C GLY A 41 5.79 17.55 -9.92
N GLY A 42 7.07 17.59 -10.29
CA GLY A 42 7.75 18.77 -10.83
C GLY A 42 8.33 19.66 -9.73
N CYS A 43 8.32 20.98 -9.91
CA CYS A 43 8.91 21.95 -8.96
C CYS A 43 8.21 22.01 -7.58
N SER A 44 7.07 21.36 -7.41
CA SER A 44 6.25 21.38 -6.18
C SER A 44 6.42 20.16 -5.27
N GLY A 45 7.32 19.23 -5.61
CA GLY A 45 7.65 18.07 -4.78
C GLY A 45 7.06 16.73 -5.25
N LEU A 46 6.96 15.77 -4.34
CA LEU A 46 6.48 14.41 -4.61
C LEU A 46 4.96 14.32 -4.47
N ARG A 47 4.31 13.57 -5.36
CA ARG A 47 2.89 13.22 -5.27
C ARG A 47 2.72 11.76 -4.88
N TYR A 48 1.85 11.49 -3.92
CA TYR A 48 1.48 10.14 -3.48
C TYR A 48 0.12 9.78 -4.07
N GLN A 49 0.05 8.68 -4.80
CA GLN A 49 -1.17 8.14 -5.38
C GLN A 49 -1.50 6.83 -4.67
N LEU A 50 -2.74 6.72 -4.18
CA LEU A 50 -3.29 5.53 -3.54
C LEU A 50 -4.40 4.96 -4.43
N TYR A 51 -4.32 3.67 -4.76
CA TYR A 51 -5.32 2.98 -5.56
C TYR A 51 -5.36 1.49 -5.24
N PHE A 52 -6.45 0.82 -5.60
CA PHE A 52 -6.57 -0.63 -5.45
C PHE A 52 -6.13 -1.33 -6.73
N ASP A 53 -5.30 -2.36 -6.59
CA ASP A 53 -4.83 -3.21 -7.69
C ASP A 53 -4.75 -4.66 -7.19
N ASP A 54 -5.06 -5.64 -8.04
CA ASP A 54 -4.87 -7.07 -7.78
C ASP A 54 -3.50 -7.57 -8.28
N ARG A 55 -2.78 -6.74 -9.02
CA ARG A 55 -1.47 -7.09 -9.58
C ARG A 55 -0.34 -6.83 -8.60
N SER A 56 0.52 -7.83 -8.45
CA SER A 56 1.84 -7.69 -7.85
C SER A 56 2.88 -7.63 -8.98
N LEU A 57 3.69 -6.58 -8.99
CA LEU A 57 4.78 -6.39 -9.95
C LEU A 57 6.13 -6.77 -9.33
N ASP A 58 7.08 -7.14 -10.18
CA ASP A 58 8.45 -7.41 -9.74
C ASP A 58 9.10 -6.14 -9.20
N GLY A 59 9.64 -6.22 -7.98
CA GLY A 59 10.18 -5.08 -7.25
C GLY A 59 9.21 -4.37 -6.32
N ASP A 60 7.92 -4.76 -6.30
CA ASP A 60 7.00 -4.26 -5.29
C ASP A 60 7.38 -4.78 -3.89
N THR A 61 7.23 -3.92 -2.90
CA THR A 61 7.23 -4.30 -1.49
C THR A 61 5.79 -4.47 -1.01
N VAL A 62 5.45 -5.66 -0.54
CA VAL A 62 4.12 -5.96 0.02
C VAL A 62 4.19 -5.97 1.54
N MET A 63 3.41 -5.10 2.17
CA MET A 63 3.24 -5.00 3.61
C MET A 63 1.82 -5.40 3.99
N THR A 64 1.68 -6.25 5.01
CA THR A 64 0.36 -6.68 5.49
C THR A 64 0.03 -5.96 6.79
N TYR A 65 -1.12 -5.29 6.82
CA TYR A 65 -1.65 -4.60 8.00
C TYR A 65 -3.00 -5.21 8.35
N GLY A 66 -2.99 -6.19 9.25
CA GLY A 66 -4.20 -6.93 9.62
C GLY A 66 -4.74 -7.74 8.44
N SER A 67 -5.95 -7.41 7.97
CA SER A 67 -6.59 -8.04 6.80
C SER A 67 -6.32 -7.33 5.47
N VAL A 68 -5.59 -6.21 5.49
CA VAL A 68 -5.32 -5.38 4.31
C VAL A 68 -3.88 -5.59 3.85
N LYS A 69 -3.69 -5.74 2.54
CA LYS A 69 -2.38 -5.73 1.90
C LYS A 69 -2.09 -4.36 1.31
N VAL A 70 -0.91 -3.84 1.57
CA VAL A 70 -0.39 -2.59 1.03
C VAL A 70 0.82 -2.90 0.17
N VAL A 71 0.83 -2.38 -1.05
CA VAL A 71 1.85 -2.63 -2.07
C VAL A 71 2.55 -1.31 -2.39
N THR A 72 3.87 -1.30 -2.41
CA THR A 72 4.66 -0.09 -2.68
C THR A 72 5.69 -0.38 -3.75
N ASP A 73 5.83 0.51 -4.73
CA ASP A 73 6.82 0.36 -5.81
C ASP A 73 8.26 0.49 -5.27
N LYS A 74 9.23 -0.21 -5.89
CA LYS A 74 10.67 -0.10 -5.63
C LYS A 74 11.17 1.35 -5.68
N MET A 75 10.65 2.17 -6.60
CA MET A 75 11.00 3.60 -6.73
C MET A 75 10.43 4.47 -5.60
N SER A 76 9.44 3.94 -4.87
CA SER A 76 8.76 4.59 -3.74
C SER A 76 9.26 4.09 -2.38
N THR A 77 10.16 3.10 -2.39
CA THR A 77 10.82 2.59 -1.19
C THR A 77 12.02 3.51 -0.92
N PRO A 78 12.10 4.17 0.25
CA PRO A 78 13.16 5.14 0.55
C PRO A 78 14.57 4.52 0.56
#